data_AF-A0A960CYT2-F1
#
_entry.id   AF-A0A960CYT2-F1
#
_cell.length_a   1.000
_cell.length_b   1.000
_cell.length_c   1.000
_cell.angle_alpha   90.00
_cell.angle_beta   90.00
_cell.angle_gamma   90.00
#
_symmetry.space_group_name_H-M   'P 1'
#
loop_
_entity.id
_entity.type
_entity.pdbx_description
1 polymer ?
#
loop_
_entity_poly.entity_id
_entity_poly.type
_entity_poly.pdbx_seq_one_letter_code
_entity_poly.pdbx_strand_id
1 'polypeptide(L)'
;MCVEETVMVWISRIAVVALALAAFLLTGQAPVGAAVMWHPKPALLPTPWTHLVGPANALPEYPRPQLVRKQWLNLNGVWGYTGRRGAPADAPPPPPAAYREQILVPYPTESALSGIGRHDDEMWYRKVFKLPSSWGGQHVLLHFGAVDQIATVWLNGRQVAHHEGGYTE
;
A
#
# COMPACT_ATOMS: atom_id res chain seq x y z
N MET A 1 -4.10 -70.22 -7.60
CA MET A 1 -3.76 -69.58 -6.31
C MET A 1 -3.11 -68.25 -6.65
N CYS A 2 -3.94 -67.26 -6.94
CA CYS A 2 -3.53 -65.96 -7.47
C CYS A 2 -4.38 -64.87 -6.81
N VAL A 3 -3.76 -63.69 -6.73
CA VAL A 3 -4.36 -62.36 -6.56
C VAL A 3 -4.59 -61.91 -5.11
N GLU A 4 -3.53 -61.43 -4.44
CA GLU A 4 -3.67 -60.61 -3.22
C GLU A 4 -2.67 -59.46 -3.07
N GLU A 5 -1.85 -59.12 -4.09
CA GLU A 5 -0.80 -58.08 -3.93
C GLU A 5 -0.98 -56.79 -4.76
N THR A 6 -1.98 -56.67 -5.63
CA THR A 6 -2.03 -55.55 -6.58
C THR A 6 -2.93 -54.38 -6.16
N VAL A 7 -3.81 -54.55 -5.16
CA VAL A 7 -4.85 -53.55 -4.82
C VAL A 7 -4.32 -52.43 -3.92
N MET A 8 -3.31 -52.69 -3.08
CA MET A 8 -2.93 -51.78 -2.01
C MET A 8 -2.05 -50.59 -2.46
N VAL A 9 -1.38 -50.67 -3.61
CA VAL A 9 -0.46 -49.61 -4.10
C VAL A 9 -1.21 -48.50 -4.84
N TRP A 10 -2.36 -48.78 -5.45
CA TRP A 10 -3.13 -47.80 -6.23
C TRP A 10 -3.93 -46.82 -5.35
N ILE A 11 -4.36 -47.26 -4.16
CA ILE A 11 -5.18 -46.44 -3.26
C ILE A 11 -4.33 -45.32 -2.62
N SER A 12 -3.04 -45.57 -2.35
CA SER A 12 -2.14 -44.59 -1.73
C SER A 12 -1.70 -43.45 -2.66
N ARG A 13 -1.72 -43.64 -3.99
CA ARG A 13 -1.33 -42.57 -4.94
C ARG A 13 -2.47 -41.60 -5.27
N ILE A 14 -3.72 -42.05 -5.19
CA ILE A 14 -4.90 -41.20 -5.47
C ILE A 14 -5.18 -40.26 -4.29
N ALA A 15 -4.97 -40.71 -3.05
CA ALA A 15 -5.15 -39.89 -1.86
C ALA A 15 -4.17 -38.69 -1.80
N VAL A 16 -2.93 -38.87 -2.25
CA VAL A 16 -1.90 -37.80 -2.23
C VAL A 16 -2.17 -36.74 -3.30
N VAL A 17 -2.70 -37.13 -4.47
CA VAL A 17 -3.05 -36.17 -5.54
C VAL A 17 -4.31 -35.37 -5.20
N ALA A 18 -5.31 -35.99 -4.55
CA ALA A 18 -6.51 -35.29 -4.08
C ALA A 18 -6.21 -34.26 -2.98
N LEU A 19 -5.28 -34.57 -2.05
CA LEU A 19 -4.83 -33.59 -1.04
C LEU A 19 -3.99 -32.45 -1.62
N ALA A 20 -3.18 -32.70 -2.66
CA ALA A 20 -2.41 -31.65 -3.32
C ALA A 20 -3.29 -30.68 -4.15
N LEU A 21 -4.36 -31.18 -4.76
CA LEU A 21 -5.35 -30.35 -5.48
C LEU A 21 -6.25 -29.55 -4.52
N ALA A 22 -6.57 -30.09 -3.35
CA ALA A 22 -7.31 -29.37 -2.31
C ALA A 22 -6.45 -28.28 -1.62
N ALA A 23 -5.14 -28.48 -1.50
CA ALA A 23 -4.22 -27.48 -0.95
C ALA A 23 -3.94 -26.30 -1.90
N PHE A 24 -4.13 -26.48 -3.21
CA PHE A 24 -3.94 -25.39 -4.18
C PHE A 24 -5.10 -24.38 -4.20
N LEU A 25 -6.27 -24.77 -3.70
CA LEU A 25 -7.47 -23.91 -3.63
C LEU A 25 -7.51 -22.99 -2.40
N LEU A 26 -6.52 -23.09 -1.50
CA LEU A 26 -6.43 -22.25 -0.29
C LEU A 26 -5.43 -21.11 -0.39
N THR A 27 -4.78 -20.92 -1.54
CA THR A 27 -4.12 -19.64 -1.82
C THR A 27 -5.19 -18.64 -2.22
N GLY A 28 -5.84 -18.05 -1.20
CA GLY A 28 -6.70 -16.89 -1.37
C GLY A 28 -5.89 -15.76 -1.99
N GLN A 29 -5.87 -15.69 -3.32
CA GLN A 29 -5.48 -14.49 -4.02
C GLN A 29 -6.54 -13.46 -3.69
N ALA A 30 -6.24 -12.59 -2.72
CA ALA A 30 -7.04 -11.41 -2.46
C ALA A 30 -7.26 -10.70 -3.81
N PRO A 31 -8.51 -10.31 -4.15
CA PRO A 31 -8.77 -9.67 -5.42
C PRO A 31 -7.85 -8.47 -5.57
N VAL A 32 -7.11 -8.43 -6.68
CA VAL A 32 -6.36 -7.26 -7.15
C VAL A 32 -7.41 -6.22 -7.52
N GLY A 33 -7.92 -5.51 -6.51
CA GLY A 33 -9.10 -4.67 -6.64
C GLY A 33 -10.08 -4.77 -5.47
N ALA A 34 -9.64 -5.10 -4.25
CA ALA A 34 -10.40 -4.74 -3.06
C ALA A 34 -10.75 -3.26 -3.18
N ALA A 35 -12.06 -2.96 -3.26
CA ALA A 35 -12.54 -1.62 -3.50
C ALA A 35 -11.87 -0.66 -2.51
N VAL A 36 -11.08 0.25 -3.07
CA VAL A 36 -10.39 1.30 -2.34
C VAL A 36 -11.46 2.30 -1.92
N MET A 37 -12.16 2.00 -0.82
CA MET A 37 -13.25 2.82 -0.28
C MET A 37 -12.71 3.94 0.62
N TRP A 38 -11.96 4.87 0.04
CA TRP A 38 -11.75 6.17 0.66
C TRP A 38 -13.03 7.01 0.52
N HIS A 39 -13.40 7.70 1.60
CA HIS A 39 -14.46 8.71 1.59
C HIS A 39 -13.97 9.93 2.39
N PRO A 40 -14.19 11.16 1.88
CA PRO A 40 -13.87 12.35 2.65
C PRO A 40 -14.75 12.42 3.90
N LYS A 41 -14.20 12.95 5.00
CA LYS A 41 -15.01 13.33 6.16
C LYS A 41 -15.79 14.62 5.87
N PRO A 42 -16.82 14.94 6.66
CA PRO A 42 -17.48 16.24 6.57
C PRO A 42 -16.47 17.38 6.80
N ALA A 43 -16.37 18.31 5.85
CA ALA A 43 -15.50 19.47 5.96
C ALA A 43 -16.16 20.56 6.82
N LEU A 44 -15.44 21.07 7.82
CA LEU A 44 -15.90 22.19 8.66
C LEU A 44 -16.02 23.50 7.86
N LEU A 45 -15.11 23.69 6.88
CA LEU A 45 -15.05 24.85 6.00
C LEU A 45 -14.97 24.37 4.54
N PRO A 46 -16.09 23.96 3.92
CA PRO A 46 -16.09 23.54 2.52
C PRO A 46 -15.96 24.76 1.60
N THR A 47 -15.34 24.55 0.45
CA THR A 47 -15.33 25.51 -0.66
C THR A 47 -16.12 24.93 -1.84
N PRO A 48 -16.47 25.75 -2.85
CA PRO A 48 -17.09 25.25 -4.07
C PRO A 48 -16.29 24.15 -4.79
N TRP A 49 -14.99 24.00 -4.53
CA TRP A 49 -14.14 22.99 -5.15
C TRP A 49 -13.93 21.73 -4.30
N THR A 50 -14.37 21.72 -3.03
CA THR A 50 -14.13 20.58 -2.11
C THR A 50 -14.65 19.26 -2.68
N HIS A 51 -15.79 19.27 -3.35
CA HIS A 51 -16.41 18.08 -3.94
C HIS A 51 -15.78 17.64 -5.27
N LEU A 52 -14.88 18.44 -5.84
CA LEU A 52 -14.18 18.13 -7.09
C LEU A 52 -12.91 17.31 -6.84
N VAL A 53 -12.47 17.19 -5.59
CA VAL A 53 -11.28 16.43 -5.21
C VAL A 53 -11.62 14.97 -4.94
N GLY A 54 -10.79 14.07 -5.46
CA GLY A 54 -10.87 12.64 -5.16
C GLY A 54 -9.58 11.88 -5.52
N PRO A 55 -9.62 10.54 -5.47
CA PRO A 55 -8.46 9.69 -5.69
C PRO A 55 -7.75 9.85 -7.03
N ALA A 56 -8.49 10.28 -8.06
CA ALA A 56 -7.99 10.38 -9.43
C ALA A 56 -7.31 11.73 -9.75
N ASN A 57 -7.43 12.74 -8.88
CA ASN A 57 -6.92 14.09 -9.14
C ASN A 57 -6.30 14.75 -7.90
N ALA A 58 -5.81 13.95 -6.93
CA ALA A 58 -5.07 14.47 -5.79
C ALA A 58 -3.66 14.90 -6.21
N LEU A 59 -3.48 16.20 -6.43
CA LEU A 59 -2.22 16.84 -6.86
C LEU A 59 -1.53 16.06 -8.01
N PRO A 60 -2.14 16.01 -9.21
CA PRO A 60 -1.63 15.20 -10.31
C PRO A 60 -0.39 15.81 -10.99
N GLU A 61 -0.12 17.10 -10.77
CA GLU A 61 0.96 17.84 -11.42
C GLU A 61 2.35 17.49 -10.83
N TYR A 62 3.39 17.64 -11.66
CA TYR A 62 4.77 17.42 -11.22
C TYR A 62 5.22 18.52 -10.24
N PRO A 63 5.78 18.19 -9.06
CA PRO A 63 6.08 19.18 -8.01
C PRO A 63 7.02 20.32 -8.41
N ARG A 64 7.94 20.08 -9.35
CA ARG A 64 8.89 21.09 -9.87
C ARG A 64 8.69 21.29 -11.38
N PRO A 65 7.71 22.09 -11.84
CA PRO A 65 7.33 22.19 -13.26
C PRO A 65 8.48 22.58 -14.21
N GLN A 66 9.51 23.26 -13.72
CA GLN A 66 10.69 23.62 -14.51
C GLN A 66 11.71 22.47 -14.63
N LEU A 67 11.62 21.44 -13.79
CA LEU A 67 12.56 20.32 -13.67
C LEU A 67 11.86 18.96 -13.91
N VAL A 68 10.88 18.95 -14.81
CA VAL A 68 10.07 17.76 -15.11
C VAL A 68 10.95 16.66 -15.72
N ARG A 69 10.84 15.46 -15.15
CA ARG A 69 11.44 14.25 -15.72
C ARG A 69 10.42 13.54 -16.60
N LYS A 70 10.87 13.09 -17.78
CA LYS A 70 10.02 12.34 -18.74
C LYS A 70 9.51 11.03 -18.15
N GLN A 71 10.35 10.32 -17.40
CA GLN A 71 10.01 9.09 -16.69
C GLN A 71 9.62 9.45 -15.26
N TRP A 72 8.34 9.72 -15.06
CA TRP A 72 7.77 10.03 -13.76
C TRP A 72 6.47 9.24 -13.54
N LEU A 73 6.30 8.78 -12.31
CA LEU A 73 5.10 8.07 -11.85
C LEU A 73 4.63 8.75 -10.57
N ASN A 74 3.44 9.34 -10.63
CA ASN A 74 2.80 9.89 -9.45
C ASN A 74 2.24 8.74 -8.58
N LEU A 75 2.57 8.74 -7.29
CA LEU A 75 2.09 7.75 -6.32
C LEU A 75 0.98 8.29 -5.42
N ASN A 76 0.51 9.53 -5.64
CA ASN A 76 -0.64 10.11 -4.96
C ASN A 76 -1.93 9.30 -5.19
N GLY A 77 -2.96 9.67 -4.45
CA GLY A 77 -4.21 8.92 -4.38
C GLY A 77 -4.29 8.13 -3.08
N VAL A 78 -5.03 7.03 -3.09
CA VAL A 78 -5.35 6.33 -1.84
C VAL A 78 -4.27 5.33 -1.44
N TRP A 79 -3.91 5.38 -0.16
CA TRP A 79 -2.96 4.51 0.51
C TRP A 79 -3.67 3.79 1.67
N GLY A 80 -3.20 2.60 2.02
CA GLY A 80 -3.60 1.96 3.27
C GLY A 80 -3.02 2.73 4.46
N TYR A 81 -3.80 2.86 5.52
CA TYR A 81 -3.47 3.65 6.69
C TYR A 81 -3.70 2.86 7.98
N THR A 82 -2.86 3.11 8.97
CA THR A 82 -3.10 2.71 10.35
C THR A 82 -2.38 3.68 11.30
N GLY A 83 -3.14 4.28 12.21
CA GLY A 83 -2.59 5.06 13.32
C GLY A 83 -2.06 4.13 14.40
N ARG A 84 -0.95 4.49 15.03
CA ARG A 84 -0.33 3.72 16.11
C ARG A 84 0.03 4.66 17.27
N ARG A 85 0.11 4.09 18.46
CA ARG A 85 0.50 4.83 19.66
C ARG A 85 1.63 4.07 20.36
N GLY A 86 2.74 4.73 20.63
CA GLY A 86 3.87 4.21 21.40
C GLY A 86 4.80 3.26 20.66
N ALA A 87 4.81 3.28 19.33
CA ALA A 87 5.74 2.56 18.47
C ALA A 87 6.86 3.48 17.95
N PRO A 88 8.14 3.06 18.05
CA PRO A 88 9.26 3.81 17.50
C PRO A 88 9.10 4.08 16.00
N ALA A 89 9.61 5.22 15.53
CA ALA A 89 9.57 5.64 14.13
C ALA A 89 10.36 4.69 13.19
N ASP A 90 11.30 3.91 13.72
CA ASP A 90 12.13 2.94 13.00
C ASP A 90 11.62 1.49 13.16
N ALA A 91 10.45 1.29 13.78
CA ALA A 91 9.85 -0.04 13.89
C ALA A 91 9.63 -0.67 12.50
N PRO A 92 9.73 -2.00 12.37
CA PRO A 92 9.40 -2.68 11.12
C PRO A 92 7.91 -2.51 10.75
N PRO A 93 7.58 -2.55 9.44
CA PRO A 93 6.23 -2.28 8.98
C PRO A 93 5.22 -3.32 9.51
N PRO A 94 4.02 -2.89 9.92
CA PRO A 94 2.92 -3.79 10.25
C PRO A 94 2.59 -4.76 9.11
N PRO A 95 1.99 -5.93 9.41
CA PRO A 95 1.50 -6.83 8.37
C PRO A 95 0.41 -6.15 7.52
N PRO A 96 0.21 -6.54 6.25
CA PRO A 96 -0.79 -5.91 5.38
C PRO A 96 -2.21 -5.82 5.96
N ALA A 97 -2.61 -6.78 6.80
CA ALA A 97 -3.91 -6.81 7.46
C ALA A 97 -4.11 -5.74 8.56
N ALA A 98 -3.03 -5.06 8.98
CA ALA A 98 -3.10 -3.98 9.97
C ALA A 98 -3.55 -2.64 9.37
N TYR A 99 -3.45 -2.46 8.05
CA TYR A 99 -3.86 -1.25 7.33
C TYR A 99 -5.36 -1.29 7.03
N ARG A 100 -6.16 -1.11 8.08
CA ARG A 100 -7.62 -1.24 8.03
C ARG A 100 -8.34 0.03 7.53
N GLU A 101 -7.62 1.13 7.43
CA GLU A 101 -8.14 2.42 7.00
C GLU A 101 -7.48 2.85 5.69
N GLN A 102 -8.02 3.92 5.10
CA GLN A 102 -7.54 4.47 3.84
C GLN A 102 -7.39 5.97 3.96
N ILE A 103 -6.29 6.48 3.41
CA ILE A 103 -5.97 7.90 3.40
C ILE A 103 -5.71 8.38 1.97
N LEU A 104 -6.22 9.57 1.63
CA LEU A 104 -5.92 10.24 0.37
C LEU A 104 -4.66 11.11 0.50
N VAL A 105 -3.55 10.63 -0.06
CA VAL A 105 -2.30 11.38 -0.16
C VAL A 105 -2.42 12.38 -1.33
N PRO A 106 -2.04 13.67 -1.16
CA PRO A 106 -1.14 14.19 -0.12
C PRO A 106 -1.81 15.00 1.01
N TYR A 107 -3.08 14.75 1.34
CA TYR A 107 -3.76 15.52 2.37
C TYR A 107 -3.33 15.09 3.79
N PRO A 108 -3.19 16.03 4.75
CA PRO A 108 -2.81 15.71 6.13
C PRO A 108 -3.93 14.93 6.83
N THR A 109 -3.57 14.08 7.79
CA THR A 109 -4.47 13.15 8.52
C THR A 109 -5.68 13.87 9.12
N GLU A 110 -5.50 15.06 9.67
CA GLU A 110 -6.56 15.84 10.31
C GLU A 110 -7.56 16.44 9.32
N SER A 111 -7.18 16.57 8.04
CA SER A 111 -8.07 17.17 7.04
C SER A 111 -9.26 16.26 6.71
N ALA A 112 -10.39 16.89 6.37
CA ALA A 112 -11.55 16.16 5.88
C ALA A 112 -11.27 15.38 4.58
N LEU A 113 -10.45 15.96 3.69
CA LEU A 113 -10.09 15.35 2.41
C LEU A 113 -9.18 14.13 2.55
N SER A 114 -8.46 13.96 3.66
CA SER A 114 -7.67 12.74 3.85
C SER A 114 -8.55 11.51 4.05
N GLY A 115 -9.77 11.68 4.54
CA GLY A 115 -10.66 10.59 4.96
C GLY A 115 -10.37 10.04 6.36
N ILE A 116 -9.33 10.53 7.04
CA ILE A 116 -8.98 10.14 8.42
C ILE A 116 -9.65 11.07 9.43
N GLY A 117 -9.42 12.39 9.31
CA GLY A 117 -10.08 13.44 10.09
C GLY A 117 -9.75 13.42 11.59
N ARG A 118 -8.58 12.92 11.96
CA ARG A 118 -8.08 12.90 13.35
C ARG A 118 -6.56 13.00 13.39
N HIS A 119 -6.05 13.36 14.56
CA HIS A 119 -4.63 13.38 14.84
C HIS A 119 -4.15 12.00 15.31
N ASP A 120 -3.03 11.55 14.79
CA ASP A 120 -2.29 10.38 15.24
C ASP A 120 -0.81 10.80 15.35
N ASP A 121 -0.14 10.56 16.48
CA ASP A 121 1.27 10.93 16.68
C ASP A 121 2.23 10.06 15.84
N GLU A 122 1.86 8.79 15.69
CA GLU A 122 2.61 7.81 14.90
C GLU A 122 1.63 7.12 13.95
N MET A 123 2.05 6.91 12.70
CA MET A 123 1.17 6.32 11.72
C MET A 123 1.94 5.63 10.61
N TRP A 124 1.28 4.70 9.94
CA TRP A 124 1.83 3.95 8.83
C TRP A 124 1.00 4.12 7.57
N TYR A 125 1.71 4.44 6.49
CA TYR A 125 1.16 4.51 5.14
C TYR A 125 1.66 3.31 4.33
N ARG A 126 0.79 2.71 3.52
CA ARG A 126 1.16 1.61 2.64
C ARG A 126 0.58 1.77 1.24
N LYS A 127 1.46 1.72 0.24
CA LYS A 127 1.11 1.64 -1.18
C LYS A 127 1.69 0.39 -1.80
N VAL A 128 0.87 -0.32 -2.57
CA VAL A 128 1.34 -1.31 -3.55
C VAL A 128 1.26 -0.64 -4.91
N PHE A 129 2.36 -0.69 -5.65
CA PHE A 129 2.44 -0.12 -6.99
C PHE A 129 3.30 -1.01 -7.88
N LYS A 130 3.14 -0.83 -9.20
CA LYS A 130 3.93 -1.54 -10.20
C LYS A 130 4.79 -0.51 -10.93
N LEU A 131 6.10 -0.79 -11.01
CA LEU A 131 6.99 0.02 -11.84
C LEU A 131 6.71 -0.27 -13.33
N PRO A 132 6.74 0.76 -14.20
CA PRO A 132 6.71 0.54 -15.63
C PRO A 132 7.84 -0.40 -16.07
N SER A 133 7.55 -1.38 -16.92
CA SER A 133 8.55 -2.36 -17.39
C SER A 133 9.73 -1.70 -18.11
N SER A 134 9.48 -0.56 -18.75
CA SER A 134 10.51 0.25 -19.42
C SER A 134 11.55 0.85 -18.47
N TRP A 135 11.34 0.82 -17.16
CA TRP A 135 12.28 1.33 -16.16
C TRP A 135 13.22 0.22 -15.63
N GLY A 136 13.09 -1.02 -16.12
CA GLY A 136 13.94 -2.13 -15.70
C GLY A 136 15.43 -1.85 -15.93
N GLY A 137 16.26 -2.17 -14.93
CA GLY A 137 17.72 -1.95 -14.97
C GLY A 137 18.15 -0.49 -14.79
N GLN A 138 17.21 0.45 -14.61
CA GLN A 138 17.52 1.86 -14.35
C GLN A 138 17.60 2.15 -12.85
N HIS A 139 18.24 3.27 -12.50
CA HIS A 139 18.17 3.82 -11.14
C HIS A 139 16.83 4.54 -10.95
N VAL A 140 15.98 3.98 -10.10
CA VAL A 140 14.67 4.55 -9.77
C VAL A 140 14.74 5.26 -8.42
N LEU A 141 14.36 6.54 -8.40
CA LEU A 141 14.28 7.33 -7.18
C LEU A 141 12.82 7.35 -6.68
N LEU A 142 12.61 6.90 -5.43
CA LEU A 142 11.38 7.17 -4.71
C LEU A 142 11.53 8.52 -4.01
N HIS A 143 10.64 9.47 -4.32
CA HIS A 143 10.72 10.83 -3.83
C HIS A 143 9.44 11.21 -3.09
N PHE A 144 9.60 11.69 -1.86
CA PHE A 144 8.53 12.28 -1.06
C PHE A 144 8.77 13.79 -1.04
N GLY A 145 7.74 14.58 -1.40
CA GLY A 145 7.86 16.04 -1.43
C GLY A 145 8.06 16.64 -0.04
N ALA A 146 7.35 16.10 0.95
CA ALA A 146 7.48 16.38 2.37
C ALA A 146 6.87 15.22 3.16
N VAL A 147 7.43 14.90 4.33
CA VAL A 147 6.83 14.01 5.33
C VAL A 147 7.10 14.61 6.69
N ASP A 148 6.04 14.93 7.43
CA ASP A 148 6.13 15.67 8.68
C ASP A 148 5.98 14.77 9.90
N GLN A 149 6.85 14.79 10.92
CA GLN A 149 8.22 15.35 10.95
C GLN A 149 9.28 14.27 10.74
N ILE A 150 9.03 13.03 11.14
CA ILE A 150 10.00 11.92 11.08
C ILE A 150 9.42 10.82 10.18
N ALA A 151 10.23 10.35 9.22
CA ALA A 151 9.83 9.35 8.27
C ALA A 151 10.87 8.24 8.15
N THR A 152 10.45 7.00 8.35
CA THR A 152 11.23 5.82 7.96
C THR A 152 10.54 5.14 6.79
N VAL A 153 11.27 4.98 5.68
CA VAL A 153 10.71 4.40 4.45
C VAL A 153 11.16 2.95 4.31
N TRP A 154 10.17 2.08 4.09
CA TRP A 154 10.37 0.66 3.86
C TRP A 154 9.90 0.27 2.47
N LEU A 155 10.75 -0.44 1.72
CA LEU A 155 10.43 -1.01 0.41
C LEU A 155 10.57 -2.53 0.48
N ASN A 156 9.48 -3.24 0.23
CA ASN A 156 9.44 -4.72 0.28
C ASN A 156 10.02 -5.31 1.57
N GLY A 157 9.73 -4.67 2.71
CA GLY A 157 10.20 -5.11 4.04
C GLY A 157 11.63 -4.71 4.39
N ARG A 158 12.35 -3.98 3.51
CA ARG A 158 13.68 -3.44 3.78
C ARG A 158 13.62 -1.93 4.00
N GLN A 159 14.23 -1.45 5.07
CA GLN A 159 14.41 -0.02 5.30
C GLN A 159 15.35 0.56 4.23
N VAL A 160 14.91 1.64 3.57
CA VAL A 160 15.64 2.30 2.48
C VAL A 160 15.96 3.77 2.75
N ALA A 161 15.24 4.40 3.68
CA ALA A 161 15.52 5.77 4.09
C ALA A 161 15.03 6.03 5.52
N HIS A 162 15.66 7.02 6.16
CA HIS A 162 15.17 7.68 7.36
C HIS A 162 15.38 9.18 7.18
N HIS A 163 14.40 9.98 7.60
CA HIS A 163 14.41 11.43 7.46
C HIS A 163 13.77 12.07 8.69
N GLU A 164 14.32 13.20 9.13
CA GLU A 164 13.80 14.02 10.21
C GLU A 164 13.78 15.49 9.72
N GLY A 165 12.60 16.12 9.84
CA GLY A 165 12.28 17.44 9.33
C GLY A 165 11.11 17.41 8.32
N GLY A 166 10.09 18.24 8.53
CA GLY A 166 8.95 18.34 7.60
C GLY A 166 9.18 19.13 6.32
N TYR A 167 10.26 19.92 6.26
CA TYR A 167 10.54 20.87 5.19
C TYR A 167 12.05 20.96 4.92
N THR A 168 12.58 20.07 4.09
CA THR A 168 13.94 20.20 3.55
C THR A 168 13.89 20.08 2.04
N GLU A 169 14.26 21.16 1.33
CA GLU A 169 14.27 21.24 -0.14
C GLU A 169 15.46 20.56 -0.82
#